data_AF-A0AAD7EGD8-F1
#
_entry.id   AF-A0AAD7EGD8-F1
#
_cell.length_a   1.000
_cell.length_b   1.000
_cell.length_c   1.000
_cell.angle_alpha   90.00
_cell.angle_beta   90.00
_cell.angle_gamma   90.00
#
_symmetry.space_group_name_H-M   'P 1'
#
loop_
_entity.id
_entity.type
_entity.pdbx_description
1 polymer ?
#
loop_
_entity_poly.entity_id
_entity_poly.type
_entity_poly.pdbx_seq_one_letter_code
_entity_poly.pdbx_strand_id
1 'polypeptide(L)'
;MATHNVADGTGGLDASICFLEETSRPEVRVVTDRYVSSMFIPYTSCSGNDNLVIENCGGPEIAFRGGRIDAGEPNTPGVPEPQQDLDSHVAAFTRQGFTQTEMIKLIACGHSFGGVEHAPFPDIVPEMNDANNTLSVAHFDSTFVHFDNNVATEYISGTTPNPLVVGLNDTTNSDKRIFSSDGNVTMKSFADSPELFASTCADMFARMLDTVPCGVELTEVQVITPLPVKPHNLILRLAGDTLKLAGEIRFWNMTAGAQRTVFMLLDGHAGGTGNATLTSSGVSTAVSGRYGAAWKREQIRNGLNPSRVFLVQVGTVDRIDRQIVVETDIPRPMQPVSAIANYSIWSIELTNENSYFIGAEVDGVKFSGNDDHGAAALGPCTA
;
A
#
# COMPACT_ATOMS: atom_id res chain seq x y z
N MET A 1 8.72 12.16 -2.08
CA MET A 1 10.14 12.51 -2.37
C MET A 1 10.34 13.96 -2.82
N ALA A 2 9.45 14.55 -3.62
CA ALA A 2 9.71 15.82 -4.32
C ALA A 2 10.04 17.02 -3.42
N THR A 3 9.56 16.98 -2.18
CA THR A 3 9.81 17.99 -1.15
C THR A 3 11.21 17.92 -0.55
N HIS A 4 12.01 16.89 -0.86
CA HIS A 4 13.35 16.75 -0.30
C HIS A 4 14.27 17.89 -0.72
N ASN A 5 15.09 18.32 0.23
CA ASN A 5 16.14 19.30 0.02
C ASN A 5 17.46 18.84 0.65
N VAL A 6 18.42 18.46 -0.19
CA VAL A 6 19.76 18.03 0.24
C VAL A 6 20.55 19.11 0.98
N ALA A 7 20.24 20.39 0.78
CA ALA A 7 20.99 21.50 1.36
C ALA A 7 20.67 21.74 2.84
N ASP A 8 19.41 21.57 3.24
CA ASP A 8 18.95 21.72 4.62
C ASP A 8 18.56 20.38 5.27
N GLY A 9 18.50 19.30 4.49
CA GLY A 9 18.16 17.96 4.97
C GLY A 9 16.69 17.76 5.27
N THR A 10 15.80 18.60 4.76
CA THR A 10 14.35 18.52 5.03
C THR A 10 13.59 17.77 3.94
N GLY A 11 12.36 17.37 4.27
CA GLY A 11 11.42 16.73 3.35
C GLY A 11 11.85 15.38 2.78
N GLY A 12 11.08 14.89 1.82
CA GLY A 12 11.32 13.62 1.13
C GLY A 12 10.14 12.68 1.23
N LEU A 13 10.39 11.45 1.67
CA LEU A 13 9.39 10.41 1.86
C LEU A 13 9.10 10.24 3.36
N ASP A 14 8.50 11.27 3.95
CA ASP A 14 8.25 11.42 5.39
C ASP A 14 6.74 11.56 5.71
N ALA A 15 5.87 11.12 4.80
CA ALA A 15 4.41 11.16 4.95
C ALA A 15 3.78 12.57 5.09
N SER A 16 4.53 13.65 4.85
CA SER A 16 3.99 15.02 4.94
C SER A 16 2.84 15.31 3.95
N ILE A 17 2.74 14.53 2.88
CA ILE A 17 1.61 14.58 1.93
C ILE A 17 0.25 14.35 2.60
N CYS A 18 0.22 13.76 3.81
CA CYS A 18 -1.00 13.56 4.59
C CYS A 18 -1.54 14.86 5.22
N PHE A 19 -0.79 15.98 5.19
CA PHE A 19 -1.28 17.30 5.59
C PHE A 19 -2.14 17.96 4.50
N LEU A 20 -3.26 18.58 4.90
CA LEU A 20 -4.21 19.23 3.98
C LEU A 20 -3.53 20.37 3.19
N GLU A 21 -2.55 21.04 3.79
CA GLU A 21 -1.71 22.06 3.17
C GLU A 21 -0.89 21.54 1.98
N GLU A 22 -0.62 20.23 1.92
CA GLU A 22 0.03 19.58 0.79
C GLU A 22 -0.95 19.03 -0.23
N THR A 23 -2.03 18.36 0.22
CA THR A 23 -3.05 17.82 -0.70
C THR A 23 -3.84 18.89 -1.43
N SER A 24 -3.90 20.11 -0.88
CA SER A 24 -4.56 21.26 -1.52
C SER A 24 -3.70 21.96 -2.57
N ARG A 25 -2.45 21.54 -2.78
CA ARG A 25 -1.54 22.20 -3.73
C ARG A 25 -1.91 21.88 -5.18
N PRO A 26 -1.71 22.82 -6.13
CA PRO A 26 -2.04 22.61 -7.54
C PRO A 26 -1.39 21.37 -8.16
N GLU A 27 -0.17 21.04 -7.75
CA GLU A 27 0.58 19.88 -8.21
C GLU A 27 0.08 18.52 -7.66
N VAL A 28 -0.77 18.51 -6.62
CA VAL A 28 -1.28 17.31 -5.93
C VAL A 28 -2.77 17.06 -6.23
N ARG A 29 -3.38 17.83 -7.14
CA ARG A 29 -4.85 17.88 -7.41
C ARG A 29 -5.59 16.55 -7.59
N VAL A 30 -4.90 15.45 -7.92
CA VAL A 30 -5.48 14.12 -8.19
C VAL A 30 -5.33 13.15 -7.03
N VAL A 31 -4.49 13.47 -6.03
CA VAL A 31 -4.34 12.64 -4.83
C VAL A 31 -5.56 12.88 -3.95
N THR A 32 -6.66 12.22 -4.28
CA THR A 32 -7.91 12.34 -3.53
C THR A 32 -7.70 11.91 -2.08
N ASP A 33 -8.49 12.48 -1.17
CA ASP A 33 -8.62 12.01 0.22
C ASP A 33 -8.82 10.48 0.31
N ARG A 34 -9.36 9.85 -0.75
CA ARG A 34 -9.58 8.40 -0.83
C ARG A 34 -8.29 7.59 -0.98
N TYR A 35 -7.29 8.10 -1.70
CA TYR A 35 -5.99 7.42 -1.83
C TYR A 35 -5.17 7.58 -0.54
N VAL A 36 -5.09 8.79 0.01
CA VAL A 36 -4.37 9.06 1.27
C VAL A 36 -5.02 8.33 2.45
N SER A 37 -6.35 8.33 2.57
CA SER A 37 -7.05 7.61 3.65
C SER A 37 -6.87 6.09 3.59
N SER A 38 -6.64 5.53 2.40
CA SER A 38 -6.35 4.10 2.24
C SER A 38 -4.92 3.70 2.64
N MET A 39 -4.02 4.69 2.79
CA MET A 39 -2.62 4.50 3.21
C MET A 39 -2.45 4.56 4.73
N PHE A 40 -3.49 4.94 5.49
CA PHE A 40 -3.49 4.86 6.95
C PHE A 40 -3.78 3.43 7.41
N ILE A 41 -2.73 2.65 7.59
CA ILE A 41 -2.79 1.43 8.40
C ILE A 41 -2.18 1.79 9.76
N PRO A 42 -2.83 1.47 10.89
CA PRO A 42 -2.17 1.58 12.19
C PRO A 42 -0.80 0.88 12.11
N TYR A 43 0.25 1.55 12.56
CA TYR A 43 1.63 1.04 12.60
C TYR A 43 2.44 1.07 11.27
N THR A 44 1.95 1.71 10.20
CA THR A 44 2.78 2.03 9.01
C THR A 44 2.66 3.50 8.64
N SER A 45 3.78 4.14 8.31
CA SER A 45 3.80 5.52 7.78
C SER A 45 2.99 5.61 6.48
N CYS A 46 2.37 6.78 6.19
CA CYS A 46 1.64 6.99 4.92
C CYS A 46 2.51 6.66 3.67
N SER A 47 3.84 6.69 3.81
CA SER A 47 4.85 6.42 2.78
C SER A 47 5.10 4.95 2.41
N GLY A 48 4.26 4.01 2.88
CA GLY A 48 4.58 2.58 2.86
C GLY A 48 4.23 1.76 1.62
N ASN A 49 3.56 2.32 0.59
CA ASN A 49 2.80 1.50 -0.38
C ASN A 49 3.20 1.62 -1.87
N ASP A 50 4.16 2.48 -2.23
CA ASP A 50 4.39 2.85 -3.65
C ASP A 50 5.04 1.73 -4.50
N ASN A 51 5.84 0.85 -3.90
CA ASN A 51 6.54 -0.22 -4.62
C ASN A 51 5.60 -1.31 -5.17
N LEU A 52 4.48 -1.56 -4.48
CA LEU A 52 3.54 -2.62 -4.83
C LEU A 52 2.83 -2.37 -6.16
N VAL A 53 2.65 -1.10 -6.55
CA VAL A 53 1.98 -0.74 -7.81
C VAL A 53 2.87 -1.09 -9.01
N ILE A 54 4.14 -0.67 -8.97
CA ILE A 54 5.10 -0.89 -10.06
C ILE A 54 5.30 -2.40 -10.28
N GLU A 55 5.50 -3.15 -9.20
CA GLU A 55 5.64 -4.60 -9.25
C GLU A 55 4.38 -5.29 -9.81
N ASN A 56 3.18 -4.87 -9.40
CA ASN A 56 1.94 -5.47 -9.89
C ASN A 56 1.64 -5.21 -11.37
N CYS A 57 2.12 -4.11 -11.94
CA CYS A 57 2.00 -3.85 -13.37
C CYS A 57 3.16 -4.47 -14.19
N GLY A 58 4.00 -5.34 -13.60
CA GLY A 58 5.03 -6.10 -14.31
C GLY A 58 6.45 -5.56 -14.15
N GLY A 59 6.60 -4.50 -13.34
CA GLY A 59 7.87 -3.81 -13.13
C GLY A 59 8.90 -4.61 -12.33
N PRO A 60 10.13 -4.09 -12.21
CA PRO A 60 11.19 -4.75 -11.46
C PRO A 60 10.83 -4.88 -9.97
N GLU A 61 11.47 -5.82 -9.26
CA GLU A 61 11.42 -5.85 -7.79
C GLU A 61 12.18 -4.64 -7.25
N ILE A 62 11.55 -3.86 -6.36
CA ILE A 62 12.11 -2.63 -5.83
C ILE A 62 12.45 -2.82 -4.36
N ALA A 63 13.71 -2.57 -4.03
CA ALA A 63 14.17 -2.63 -2.65
C ALA A 63 13.41 -1.59 -1.80
N PHE A 64 12.62 -2.08 -0.84
CA PHE A 64 11.90 -1.25 0.12
C PHE A 64 12.47 -1.43 1.53
N ARG A 65 12.83 -0.32 2.18
CA ARG A 65 13.36 -0.30 3.56
C ARG A 65 12.34 0.31 4.51
N GLY A 66 12.33 -0.14 5.76
CA GLY A 66 11.55 0.48 6.84
C GLY A 66 12.33 1.61 7.53
N GLY A 67 11.72 2.21 8.56
CA GLY A 67 12.38 3.21 9.42
C GLY A 67 12.07 4.66 9.10
N ARG A 68 11.12 4.94 8.19
CA ARG A 68 10.62 6.30 7.95
C ARG A 68 9.91 6.84 9.20
N ILE A 69 10.05 8.14 9.41
CA ILE A 69 9.42 8.88 10.50
C ILE A 69 8.42 9.85 9.87
N ASP A 70 7.18 9.83 10.36
CA ASP A 70 6.14 10.74 9.90
C ASP A 70 6.48 12.19 10.28
N ALA A 71 6.32 13.10 9.31
CA ALA A 71 6.51 14.52 9.50
C ALA A 71 5.48 15.08 10.49
N GLY A 72 5.93 15.98 11.36
CA GLY A 72 5.04 16.68 12.30
C GLY A 72 4.34 17.92 11.70
N GLU A 73 4.72 18.30 10.49
CA GLU A 73 4.24 19.49 9.79
C GLU A 73 4.36 19.33 8.26
N PRO A 74 3.63 20.13 7.45
CA PRO A 74 3.77 20.11 6.00
C PRO A 74 5.15 20.61 5.55
N ASN A 75 5.70 19.98 4.52
CA ASN A 75 6.95 20.33 3.86
C ASN A 75 6.78 21.49 2.87
N THR A 76 7.88 22.11 2.44
CA THR A 76 7.87 23.14 1.39
C THR A 76 7.48 22.55 0.02
N PRO A 77 6.74 23.27 -0.85
CA PRO A 77 6.48 22.83 -2.21
C PRO A 77 7.76 22.52 -3.00
N GLY A 78 7.70 21.51 -3.87
CA GLY A 78 8.88 21.07 -4.59
C GLY A 78 8.63 20.22 -5.85
N VAL A 79 7.38 19.89 -6.16
CA VAL A 79 7.06 19.11 -7.35
C VAL A 79 7.33 19.95 -8.61
N PRO A 80 8.14 19.45 -9.56
CA PRO A 80 8.34 20.13 -10.83
C PRO A 80 7.03 20.23 -11.63
N GLU A 81 6.79 21.39 -12.24
CA GLU A 81 5.61 21.63 -13.08
C GLU A 81 5.96 21.53 -14.57
N PRO A 82 5.06 20.99 -15.41
CA PRO A 82 5.37 20.71 -16.82
C PRO A 82 5.67 21.96 -17.66
N GLN A 83 5.27 23.15 -17.22
CA GLN A 83 5.54 24.43 -17.88
C GLN A 83 6.94 24.99 -17.58
N GLN A 84 7.63 24.47 -16.56
CA GLN A 84 8.95 24.96 -16.15
C GLN A 84 10.01 24.66 -17.23
N ASP A 85 11.05 25.48 -17.28
CA ASP A 85 12.17 25.28 -18.19
C ASP A 85 13.10 24.14 -17.73
N LEU A 86 14.03 23.72 -18.60
CA LEU A 86 14.94 22.61 -18.30
C LEU A 86 15.83 22.90 -17.09
N ASP A 87 16.33 24.14 -16.95
CA ASP A 87 17.21 24.52 -15.85
C ASP A 87 16.48 24.43 -14.50
N SER A 88 15.21 24.83 -14.45
CA SER A 88 14.36 24.69 -13.27
C SER A 88 14.10 23.22 -12.92
N HIS A 89 13.84 22.37 -13.92
CA HIS A 89 13.71 20.92 -13.70
C HIS A 89 15.01 20.33 -13.15
N VAL A 90 16.16 20.62 -13.78
CA VAL A 90 17.47 20.14 -13.31
C VAL A 90 17.74 20.60 -11.89
N ALA A 91 17.45 21.86 -11.56
CA ALA A 91 17.60 22.39 -10.21
C ALA A 91 16.68 21.68 -9.20
N ALA A 92 15.43 21.40 -9.57
CA ALA A 92 14.48 20.71 -8.71
C ALA A 92 14.91 19.26 -8.41
N PHE A 93 15.40 18.51 -9.40
CA PHE A 93 15.93 17.15 -9.18
C PHE A 93 17.27 17.18 -8.44
N THR A 94 18.13 18.16 -8.71
CA THR A 94 19.40 18.35 -7.97
C THR A 94 19.14 18.60 -6.50
N ARG A 95 18.14 19.43 -6.17
CA ARG A 95 17.68 19.68 -4.79
C ARG A 95 17.27 18.38 -4.09
N GLN A 96 16.70 17.42 -4.82
CA GLN A 96 16.30 16.11 -4.30
C GLN A 96 17.47 15.10 -4.26
N GLY A 97 18.66 15.45 -4.74
CA GLY A 97 19.83 14.56 -4.78
C GLY A 97 19.99 13.73 -6.06
N PHE A 98 19.36 14.15 -7.17
CA PHE A 98 19.42 13.49 -8.46
C PHE A 98 20.13 14.36 -9.50
N THR A 99 21.00 13.74 -10.29
CA THR A 99 21.65 14.39 -11.44
C THR A 99 20.68 14.56 -12.61
N GLN A 100 21.02 15.37 -13.62
CA GLN A 100 20.22 15.51 -14.84
C GLN A 100 19.98 14.16 -15.55
N THR A 101 20.99 13.30 -15.65
CA THR A 101 20.82 11.97 -16.25
C THR A 101 19.88 11.10 -15.42
N GLU A 102 19.93 11.18 -14.09
CA GLU A 102 19.02 10.44 -13.22
C GLU A 102 17.60 11.00 -13.26
N MET A 103 17.42 12.31 -13.47
CA MET A 103 16.11 12.91 -13.76
C MET A 103 15.48 12.29 -15.01
N ILE A 104 16.22 12.16 -16.12
CA ILE A 104 15.72 11.49 -17.34
C ILE A 104 15.30 10.06 -17.01
N LYS A 105 16.15 9.31 -16.31
CA LYS A 105 15.88 7.92 -15.94
C LYS A 105 14.62 7.80 -15.09
N LEU A 106 14.52 8.59 -14.01
CA LEU A 106 13.41 8.51 -13.07
C LEU A 106 12.07 8.90 -13.72
N ILE A 107 12.06 9.92 -14.59
CA ILE A 107 10.85 10.31 -15.33
C ILE A 107 10.46 9.24 -16.34
N ALA A 108 11.41 8.71 -17.12
CA ALA A 108 11.11 7.62 -18.05
C ALA A 108 10.57 6.38 -17.33
N CYS A 109 11.14 6.02 -16.17
CA CYS A 109 10.63 4.94 -15.35
C CYS A 109 9.21 5.20 -14.83
N GLY A 110 8.94 6.41 -14.32
CA GLY A 110 7.63 6.79 -13.79
C GLY A 110 6.54 6.90 -14.85
N HIS A 111 6.89 7.34 -16.06
CA HIS A 111 5.97 7.51 -17.19
C HIS A 111 5.90 6.26 -18.10
N SER A 112 6.35 5.11 -17.63
CA SER A 112 6.11 3.81 -18.30
C SER A 112 4.66 3.32 -18.17
N PHE A 113 3.85 3.93 -17.31
CA PHE A 113 2.46 3.54 -17.09
C PHE A 113 1.61 4.74 -16.70
N GLY A 114 0.30 4.64 -16.89
CA GLY A 114 -0.66 5.70 -16.58
C GLY A 114 -0.75 6.77 -17.68
N GLY A 115 -0.97 8.01 -17.28
CA GLY A 115 -1.18 9.13 -18.18
C GLY A 115 -1.61 10.40 -17.46
N VAL A 116 -1.94 11.42 -18.24
CA VAL A 116 -2.43 12.71 -17.75
C VAL A 116 -3.95 12.76 -17.93
N GLU A 117 -4.69 13.09 -16.88
CA GLU A 117 -6.14 13.25 -16.92
C GLU A 117 -6.56 14.67 -17.34
N HIS A 118 -7.66 14.78 -18.08
CA HIS A 118 -8.21 16.08 -18.51
C HIS A 118 -8.66 16.96 -17.34
N ALA A 119 -9.43 16.43 -16.40
CA ALA A 119 -10.05 17.22 -15.33
C ALA A 119 -9.05 18.07 -14.50
N PRO A 120 -7.92 17.52 -14.03
CA PRO A 120 -6.89 18.30 -13.34
C PRO A 120 -6.01 19.12 -14.29
N PHE A 121 -5.84 18.70 -15.55
CA PHE A 121 -4.90 19.29 -16.52
C PHE A 121 -5.54 19.55 -17.90
N PRO A 122 -6.59 20.40 -17.97
CA PRO A 122 -7.33 20.63 -19.21
C PRO A 122 -6.50 21.34 -20.29
N ASP A 123 -5.45 22.05 -19.88
CA ASP A 123 -4.52 22.74 -20.78
C ASP A 123 -3.48 21.79 -21.42
N ILE A 124 -3.35 20.57 -20.89
CA ILE A 124 -2.42 19.54 -21.39
C ILE A 124 -3.18 18.50 -22.22
N VAL A 125 -4.31 18.02 -21.69
CA VAL A 125 -5.11 16.96 -22.31
C VAL A 125 -6.50 17.50 -22.60
N PRO A 126 -6.99 17.43 -23.85
CA PRO A 126 -8.37 17.80 -24.17
C PRO A 126 -9.36 16.74 -23.67
N GLU A 127 -10.62 17.14 -23.47
CA GLU A 127 -11.69 16.21 -23.15
C GLU A 127 -11.94 15.26 -24.34
N MET A 128 -11.85 13.95 -24.11
CA MET A 128 -11.89 12.94 -25.17
C MET A 128 -13.30 12.44 -25.48
N ASN A 129 -14.26 12.61 -24.56
CA ASN A 129 -15.65 12.16 -24.70
C ASN A 129 -15.79 10.68 -25.11
N ASP A 130 -14.90 9.82 -24.62
CA ASP A 130 -14.90 8.38 -24.88
C ASP A 130 -15.56 7.61 -23.73
N ALA A 131 -16.54 6.77 -24.05
CA ALA A 131 -17.24 5.94 -23.08
C ALA A 131 -16.34 4.90 -22.40
N ASN A 132 -15.23 4.51 -23.03
CA ASN A 132 -14.24 3.59 -22.46
C ASN A 132 -13.07 4.32 -21.76
N ASN A 133 -13.03 5.66 -21.83
CA ASN A 133 -12.04 6.51 -21.17
C ASN A 133 -12.76 7.71 -20.55
N THR A 134 -13.58 7.43 -19.54
CA THR A 134 -14.48 8.42 -18.91
C THR A 134 -13.74 9.54 -18.17
N LEU A 135 -12.46 9.32 -17.82
CA LEU A 135 -11.58 10.32 -17.21
C LEU A 135 -10.81 11.15 -18.25
N SER A 136 -10.95 10.84 -19.55
CA SER A 136 -10.19 11.47 -20.64
C SER A 136 -8.69 11.50 -20.35
N VAL A 137 -8.13 10.31 -20.10
CA VAL A 137 -6.70 10.13 -19.83
C VAL A 137 -5.94 10.04 -21.16
N ALA A 138 -4.90 10.87 -21.33
CA ALA A 138 -3.91 10.70 -22.38
C ALA A 138 -2.70 9.95 -21.83
N HIS A 139 -2.45 8.76 -22.38
CA HIS A 139 -1.44 7.86 -21.88
C HIS A 139 -0.01 8.25 -22.29
N PHE A 140 0.96 7.88 -21.46
CA PHE A 140 2.37 8.13 -21.75
C PHE A 140 2.94 7.21 -22.83
N ASP A 141 2.40 6.00 -22.98
CA ASP A 141 2.73 5.06 -24.05
C ASP A 141 1.51 4.20 -24.44
N SER A 142 1.70 3.26 -25.38
CA SER A 142 0.62 2.37 -25.84
C SER A 142 0.27 1.23 -24.88
N THR A 143 1.08 0.96 -23.86
CA THR A 143 0.94 -0.15 -22.91
C THR A 143 0.76 0.35 -21.48
N PHE A 144 -0.03 1.41 -21.31
CA PHE A 144 -0.24 2.19 -20.08
C PHE A 144 -0.60 1.46 -18.77
N VAL A 145 -0.90 0.16 -18.79
CA VAL A 145 -1.13 -0.69 -17.59
C VAL A 145 0.00 -1.70 -17.33
N HIS A 146 1.06 -1.65 -18.14
CA HIS A 146 2.22 -2.52 -18.09
C HIS A 146 3.49 -1.70 -17.91
N PHE A 147 4.36 -2.19 -17.04
CA PHE A 147 5.69 -1.62 -16.91
C PHE A 147 6.61 -2.25 -17.95
N ASP A 148 6.99 -1.48 -18.96
CA ASP A 148 7.89 -1.88 -20.04
C ASP A 148 8.63 -0.64 -20.60
N ASN A 149 9.47 -0.83 -21.63
CA ASN A 149 10.27 0.26 -22.17
C ASN A 149 9.57 1.04 -23.31
N ASN A 150 8.24 0.96 -23.47
CA ASN A 150 7.53 1.60 -24.59
C ASN A 150 7.59 3.12 -24.56
N VAL A 151 7.57 3.73 -23.37
CA VAL A 151 7.89 5.15 -23.18
C VAL A 151 9.19 5.57 -23.89
N ALA A 152 10.18 4.67 -23.98
CA ALA A 152 11.45 4.92 -24.67
C ALA A 152 11.42 4.51 -26.15
N THR A 153 10.92 3.32 -26.48
CA THR A 153 10.89 2.84 -27.87
C THR A 153 10.03 3.74 -28.75
N GLU A 154 8.87 4.17 -28.26
CA GLU A 154 7.94 5.03 -28.99
C GLU A 154 8.40 6.48 -29.05
N TYR A 155 9.11 6.97 -28.02
CA TYR A 155 9.75 8.27 -28.05
C TYR A 155 10.83 8.34 -29.15
N ILE A 156 11.70 7.33 -29.20
CA ILE A 156 12.79 7.25 -30.19
C ILE A 156 12.27 7.01 -31.61
N SER A 157 11.20 6.24 -31.79
CA SER A 157 10.57 6.02 -33.11
C SER A 157 9.71 7.20 -33.57
N GLY A 158 9.36 8.13 -32.67
CA GLY A 158 8.47 9.25 -32.95
C GLY A 158 6.98 8.86 -33.02
N THR A 159 6.60 7.72 -32.43
CA THR A 159 5.20 7.23 -32.40
C THR A 159 4.51 7.42 -31.05
N THR A 160 5.21 8.00 -30.06
CA THR A 160 4.69 8.14 -28.69
C THR A 160 3.37 8.93 -28.63
N PRO A 161 2.38 8.45 -27.86
CA PRO A 161 1.16 9.19 -27.54
C PRO A 161 1.35 10.20 -26.39
N ASN A 162 2.53 10.23 -25.76
CA ASN A 162 2.79 11.00 -24.55
C ASN A 162 2.40 12.48 -24.71
N PRO A 163 1.40 12.98 -23.97
CA PRO A 163 0.92 14.36 -24.10
C PRO A 163 1.98 15.39 -23.67
N LEU A 164 2.98 15.00 -22.87
CA LEU A 164 4.13 15.81 -22.47
C LEU A 164 5.28 15.76 -23.50
N VAL A 165 5.12 15.00 -24.59
CA VAL A 165 6.04 15.00 -25.73
C VAL A 165 5.41 15.64 -26.96
N VAL A 166 4.20 15.21 -27.31
CA VAL A 166 3.50 15.58 -28.56
C VAL A 166 2.31 16.51 -28.33
N GLY A 167 2.17 17.06 -27.13
CA GLY A 167 1.10 18.00 -26.80
C GLY A 167 1.14 19.26 -27.69
N LEU A 168 -0.04 19.86 -27.89
CA LEU A 168 -0.21 21.04 -28.75
C LEU A 168 0.53 22.28 -28.21
N ASN A 169 0.75 22.34 -26.89
CA ASN A 169 1.48 23.41 -26.24
C ASN A 169 2.90 22.96 -25.91
N ASP A 170 3.87 23.44 -26.69
CA ASP A 170 5.30 23.11 -26.48
C ASP A 170 5.83 23.54 -25.10
N THR A 171 5.19 24.50 -24.43
CA THR A 171 5.55 24.93 -23.06
C THR A 171 5.30 23.81 -22.06
N THR A 172 4.23 23.02 -22.22
CA THR A 172 3.89 21.89 -21.33
C THR A 172 4.55 20.58 -21.73
N ASN A 173 5.28 20.55 -22.86
CA ASN A 173 5.96 19.36 -23.34
C ASN A 173 7.27 19.09 -22.55
N SER A 174 7.15 18.86 -21.23
CA SER A 174 8.29 18.65 -20.31
C SER A 174 9.12 17.43 -20.69
N ASP A 175 8.48 16.31 -20.99
CA ASP A 175 9.15 15.06 -21.32
C ASP A 175 9.96 15.22 -22.61
N LYS A 176 9.44 15.91 -23.63
CA LYS A 176 10.20 16.25 -24.84
C LYS A 176 11.51 16.98 -24.51
N ARG A 177 11.46 17.98 -23.62
CA ARG A 177 12.65 18.77 -23.23
C ARG A 177 13.62 17.96 -22.37
N ILE A 178 13.09 17.17 -21.44
CA ILE A 178 13.89 16.40 -20.49
C ILE A 178 14.57 15.22 -21.19
N PHE A 179 13.82 14.41 -21.94
CA PHE A 179 14.34 13.24 -22.65
C PHE A 179 15.41 13.58 -23.69
N SER A 180 15.33 14.79 -24.27
CA SER A 180 16.33 15.28 -25.23
C SER A 180 17.49 16.04 -24.62
N SER A 181 17.48 16.28 -23.30
CA SER A 181 18.50 17.11 -22.64
C SER A 181 19.92 16.52 -22.66
N ASP A 182 20.05 15.21 -22.86
CA ASP A 182 21.35 14.52 -23.04
C ASP A 182 21.63 14.10 -24.50
N GLY A 183 20.88 14.64 -25.46
CA GLY A 183 20.97 14.22 -26.87
C GLY A 183 20.29 12.88 -27.17
N ASN A 184 19.28 12.51 -26.37
CA ASN A 184 18.55 11.24 -26.41
C ASN A 184 19.42 10.02 -26.09
N VAL A 185 20.55 10.19 -25.42
CA VAL A 185 21.48 9.08 -25.13
C VAL A 185 20.83 8.09 -24.17
N THR A 186 20.26 8.57 -23.06
CA THR A 186 19.58 7.73 -22.08
C THR A 186 18.37 7.02 -22.70
N MET A 187 17.51 7.76 -23.41
CA MET A 187 16.30 7.19 -24.02
C MET A 187 16.61 6.16 -25.11
N LYS A 188 17.66 6.35 -25.91
CA LYS A 188 18.14 5.33 -26.86
C LYS A 188 18.58 4.06 -26.13
N SER A 189 19.36 4.20 -25.05
CA SER A 189 19.81 3.03 -24.28
C SER A 189 18.64 2.23 -23.67
N PHE A 190 17.58 2.93 -23.25
CA PHE A 190 16.36 2.32 -22.72
C PHE A 190 15.52 1.67 -23.82
N ALA A 191 15.42 2.29 -25.00
CA ALA A 191 14.75 1.70 -26.15
C ALA A 191 15.46 0.42 -26.64
N ASP A 192 16.80 0.39 -26.58
CA ASP A 192 17.61 -0.73 -27.07
C ASP A 192 17.59 -1.96 -26.14
N SER A 193 17.34 -1.79 -24.82
CA SER A 193 17.32 -2.90 -23.87
C SER A 193 16.23 -2.75 -22.80
N PRO A 194 15.16 -3.57 -22.86
CA PRO A 194 14.15 -3.62 -21.81
C PRO A 194 14.72 -4.08 -20.47
N GLU A 195 15.75 -4.92 -20.46
CA GLU A 195 16.42 -5.37 -19.23
C GLU A 195 17.21 -4.23 -18.56
N LEU A 196 17.90 -3.40 -19.35
CA LEU A 196 18.59 -2.22 -18.84
C LEU A 196 17.59 -1.20 -18.29
N PHE A 197 16.48 -0.99 -18.99
CA PHE A 197 15.39 -0.15 -18.53
C PHE A 197 14.87 -0.62 -17.16
N ALA A 198 14.44 -1.89 -17.07
CA ALA A 198 13.88 -2.46 -15.85
C ALA A 198 14.87 -2.41 -14.66
N SER A 199 16.13 -2.80 -14.87
CA SER A 199 17.14 -2.76 -13.81
C SER A 199 17.47 -1.34 -13.35
N THR A 200 17.59 -0.40 -14.29
CA THR A 200 17.81 1.03 -13.95
C THR A 200 16.62 1.59 -13.18
N CYS A 201 15.39 1.24 -13.56
CA CYS A 201 14.20 1.69 -12.85
C CYS A 201 14.10 1.11 -11.45
N ALA A 202 14.50 -0.14 -11.24
CA ALA A 202 14.59 -0.73 -9.90
C ALA A 202 15.48 0.12 -8.97
N ASP A 203 16.67 0.49 -9.45
CA ASP A 203 17.63 1.29 -8.70
C ASP A 203 17.14 2.73 -8.46
N MET A 204 16.55 3.36 -9.48
CA MET A 204 16.03 4.73 -9.37
C MET A 204 14.84 4.83 -8.43
N PHE A 205 13.89 3.89 -8.50
CA PHE A 205 12.77 3.85 -7.57
C PHE A 205 13.22 3.53 -6.15
N ALA A 206 14.15 2.60 -5.95
CA ALA A 206 14.70 2.33 -4.62
C ALA A 206 15.32 3.60 -4.01
N ARG A 207 16.13 4.34 -4.78
CA ARG A 207 16.71 5.62 -4.33
C ARG A 207 15.67 6.70 -4.06
N MET A 208 14.65 6.81 -4.91
CA MET A 208 13.52 7.72 -4.69
C MET A 208 12.82 7.39 -3.35
N LEU A 209 12.57 6.10 -3.09
CA LEU A 209 11.94 5.64 -1.85
C LEU A 209 12.85 5.84 -0.64
N ASP A 210 14.17 5.77 -0.81
CA ASP A 210 15.13 6.01 0.26
C ASP A 210 15.40 7.51 0.52
N THR A 211 14.80 8.42 -0.23
CA THR A 211 14.96 9.87 -0.06
C THR A 211 14.18 10.33 1.17
N VAL A 212 14.84 10.43 2.32
CA VAL A 212 14.27 10.79 3.64
C VAL A 212 14.98 12.00 4.26
N PRO A 213 14.35 12.68 5.24
CA PRO A 213 14.99 13.77 5.97
C PRO A 213 16.30 13.36 6.65
N CYS A 214 17.19 14.33 6.84
CA CYS A 214 18.46 14.13 7.52
C CYS A 214 18.26 13.64 8.96
N GLY A 215 19.05 12.65 9.38
CA GLY A 215 18.94 12.02 10.69
C GLY A 215 17.91 10.89 10.78
N VAL A 216 17.12 10.65 9.72
CA VAL A 216 16.32 9.43 9.60
C VAL A 216 17.20 8.29 9.08
N GLU A 217 17.37 7.27 9.91
CA GLU A 217 18.09 6.06 9.53
C GLU A 217 17.09 5.00 9.05
N LEU A 218 17.14 4.71 7.75
CA LEU A 218 16.43 3.56 7.20
C LEU A 218 17.09 2.27 7.70
N THR A 219 16.30 1.23 7.91
CA THR A 219 16.81 -0.03 8.43
C THR A 219 17.83 -0.64 7.47
N GLU A 220 19.13 -0.55 7.79
CA GLU A 220 20.22 -1.06 6.93
C GLU A 220 20.17 -2.59 6.75
N VAL A 221 19.55 -3.30 7.68
CA VAL A 221 19.70 -4.75 7.85
C VAL A 221 18.67 -5.58 7.08
N GLN A 222 17.60 -5.00 6.54
CA GLN A 222 16.63 -5.79 5.75
C GLN A 222 15.82 -4.91 4.79
N VAL A 223 16.06 -5.08 3.49
CA VAL A 223 14.97 -4.93 2.51
C VAL A 223 13.80 -5.74 3.06
N ILE A 224 12.64 -5.10 3.19
CA ILE A 224 11.46 -5.75 3.74
C ILE A 224 11.00 -6.79 2.74
N THR A 225 11.37 -8.04 2.99
CA THR A 225 10.90 -9.17 2.22
C THR A 225 9.65 -9.75 2.85
N PRO A 226 8.63 -10.14 2.06
CA PRO A 226 7.45 -10.78 2.62
C PRO A 226 7.82 -12.06 3.36
N LEU A 227 7.26 -12.25 4.57
CA LEU A 227 7.41 -13.51 5.31
C LEU A 227 6.92 -14.69 4.44
N PRO A 228 7.70 -15.79 4.35
CA PRO A 228 7.33 -16.98 3.56
C PRO A 228 5.98 -17.57 3.96
N VAL A 229 5.63 -17.47 5.25
CA VAL A 229 4.34 -17.87 5.81
C VAL A 229 3.82 -16.76 6.70
N LYS A 230 2.59 -16.30 6.48
CA LYS A 230 1.96 -15.23 7.27
C LYS A 230 0.48 -15.54 7.52
N PRO A 231 0.00 -15.56 8.78
CA PRO A 231 -1.43 -15.57 9.06
C PRO A 231 -2.10 -14.26 8.63
N HIS A 232 -3.33 -14.34 8.16
CA HIS A 232 -4.10 -13.23 7.62
C HIS A 232 -5.58 -13.38 7.98
N ASN A 233 -6.26 -12.26 8.25
CA ASN A 233 -7.67 -12.22 8.63
C ASN A 233 -8.00 -13.29 9.69
N LEU A 234 -7.16 -13.38 10.73
CA LEU A 234 -7.42 -14.27 11.85
C LEU A 234 -8.53 -13.66 12.70
N ILE A 235 -9.65 -14.38 12.80
CA ILE A 235 -10.83 -13.94 13.53
C ILE A 235 -11.17 -14.98 14.59
N LEU A 236 -11.15 -14.54 15.84
CA LEU A 236 -11.70 -15.29 16.96
C LEU A 236 -13.18 -14.97 17.09
N ARG A 237 -14.04 -15.99 16.95
CA ARG A 237 -15.50 -15.85 17.04
C ARG A 237 -16.06 -16.80 18.08
N LEU A 238 -16.98 -16.32 18.89
CA LEU A 238 -17.81 -17.18 19.72
C LEU A 238 -18.88 -17.83 18.84
N ALA A 239 -18.94 -19.15 18.80
CA ALA A 239 -19.93 -19.90 18.03
C ALA A 239 -20.63 -20.91 18.93
N GLY A 240 -21.74 -20.47 19.53
CA GLY A 240 -22.34 -21.15 20.67
C GLY A 240 -21.55 -20.81 21.94
N ASP A 241 -21.06 -21.84 22.62
CA ASP A 241 -20.21 -21.79 23.81
C ASP A 241 -18.71 -21.92 23.50
N THR A 242 -18.38 -22.17 22.23
CA THR A 242 -17.03 -22.52 21.79
C THR A 242 -16.37 -21.33 21.11
N LEU A 243 -15.17 -20.94 21.54
CA LEU A 243 -14.33 -20.00 20.79
C LEU A 243 -13.75 -20.69 19.55
N LYS A 244 -14.05 -20.15 18.37
CA LYS A 244 -13.52 -20.61 17.09
C LYS A 244 -12.56 -19.57 16.55
N LEU A 245 -11.31 -19.96 16.36
CA LEU A 245 -10.37 -19.17 15.60
C LEU A 245 -10.44 -19.62 14.14
N ALA A 246 -10.66 -18.69 13.23
CA ALA A 246 -10.69 -18.97 11.80
C ALA A 246 -9.97 -17.87 11.05
N GLY A 247 -9.36 -18.19 9.93
CA GLY A 247 -8.71 -17.19 9.10
C GLY A 247 -7.96 -17.84 7.96
N GLU A 248 -6.97 -17.16 7.45
CA GLU A 248 -6.20 -17.58 6.29
C GLU A 248 -4.71 -17.62 6.60
N ILE A 249 -3.99 -18.53 5.94
CA ILE A 249 -2.54 -18.52 5.93
C ILE A 249 -2.06 -18.28 4.51
N ARG A 250 -1.28 -17.22 4.35
CA ARG A 250 -0.57 -16.90 3.12
C ARG A 250 0.74 -17.66 3.07
N PHE A 251 0.95 -18.37 1.97
CA PHE A 251 2.26 -18.91 1.61
C PHE A 251 2.83 -18.08 0.47
N TRP A 252 3.98 -17.44 0.69
CA TRP A 252 4.64 -16.55 -0.26
C TRP A 252 5.81 -17.23 -0.95
N ASN A 253 5.74 -17.36 -2.28
CA ASN A 253 6.81 -17.86 -3.14
C ASN A 253 7.39 -19.21 -2.72
N MET A 254 6.53 -20.12 -2.26
CA MET A 254 6.93 -21.45 -1.80
C MET A 254 6.45 -22.52 -2.77
N THR A 255 7.32 -23.46 -3.17
CA THR A 255 6.99 -24.60 -4.05
C THR A 255 5.78 -25.37 -3.56
N ALA A 256 4.74 -25.52 -4.39
CA ALA A 256 3.52 -26.22 -4.04
C ALA A 256 3.82 -27.66 -3.59
N GLY A 257 3.54 -27.95 -2.31
CA GLY A 257 3.67 -29.29 -1.73
C GLY A 257 2.28 -29.81 -1.36
N ALA A 258 1.99 -31.06 -1.71
CA ALA A 258 0.67 -31.68 -1.54
C ALA A 258 0.21 -31.81 -0.08
N GLN A 259 1.14 -31.71 0.89
CA GLN A 259 0.86 -31.81 2.32
C GLN A 259 1.72 -30.77 3.05
N ARG A 260 1.08 -29.79 3.68
CA ARG A 260 1.74 -28.83 4.58
C ARG A 260 0.99 -28.85 5.90
N THR A 261 1.70 -29.11 6.98
CA THR A 261 1.17 -29.00 8.34
C THR A 261 1.55 -27.64 8.89
N VAL A 262 0.57 -26.81 9.24
CA VAL A 262 0.80 -25.58 10.02
C VAL A 262 0.42 -25.89 11.46
N PHE A 263 1.34 -25.60 12.38
CA PHE A 263 1.08 -25.63 13.80
C PHE A 263 0.76 -24.21 14.25
N MET A 264 -0.51 -23.96 14.59
CA MET A 264 -0.89 -22.74 15.28
C MET A 264 -0.90 -23.02 16.78
N LEU A 265 0.07 -22.45 17.49
CA LEU A 265 0.14 -22.54 18.94
C LEU A 265 -0.86 -21.55 19.53
N LEU A 266 -1.99 -22.06 20.01
CA LEU A 266 -2.81 -21.34 21.00
C LEU A 266 -2.35 -21.80 22.37
N ASP A 267 -1.53 -20.97 23.03
CA ASP A 267 -1.13 -21.24 24.40
C ASP A 267 -2.26 -20.80 25.35
N GLY A 268 -3.11 -21.74 25.74
CA GLY A 268 -3.95 -21.61 26.91
C GLY A 268 -3.16 -22.11 28.12
N HIS A 269 -3.07 -21.31 29.19
CA HIS A 269 -2.22 -21.59 30.36
C HIS A 269 -2.42 -22.99 31.00
N ALA A 270 -3.53 -23.69 30.74
CA ALA A 270 -3.73 -25.08 31.19
C ALA A 270 -3.00 -26.17 30.35
N GLY A 271 -2.20 -25.78 29.34
CA GLY A 271 -1.39 -26.73 28.54
C GLY A 271 -2.18 -27.58 27.55
N GLY A 272 -3.41 -27.20 27.23
CA GLY A 272 -4.26 -27.90 26.27
C GLY A 272 -3.90 -27.54 24.82
N THR A 273 -3.25 -28.46 24.10
CA THR A 273 -3.00 -28.31 22.65
C THR A 273 -4.21 -28.78 21.84
N GLY A 274 -4.83 -27.89 21.07
CA GLY A 274 -5.85 -28.24 20.08
C GLY A 274 -5.27 -28.44 18.68
N ASN A 275 -5.69 -29.48 17.97
CA ASN A 275 -5.28 -29.72 16.58
C ASN A 275 -6.17 -28.93 15.61
N ALA A 276 -5.55 -28.12 14.74
CA ALA A 276 -6.23 -27.44 13.63
C ALA A 276 -6.28 -28.33 12.37
N THR A 277 -7.35 -28.23 11.57
CA THR A 277 -7.39 -28.83 10.23
C THR A 277 -7.42 -27.73 9.18
N LEU A 278 -6.39 -27.71 8.33
CA LEU A 278 -6.30 -26.83 7.17
C LEU A 278 -7.18 -27.34 6.04
N THR A 279 -7.95 -26.44 5.44
CA THR A 279 -8.64 -26.68 4.18
C THR A 279 -8.12 -25.72 3.12
N SER A 280 -7.76 -26.21 1.94
CA SER A 280 -7.22 -25.33 0.89
C SER A 280 -8.28 -24.39 0.37
N SER A 281 -7.95 -23.10 0.23
CA SER A 281 -8.83 -22.07 -0.28
C SER A 281 -8.09 -21.24 -1.33
N GLY A 282 -8.01 -21.77 -2.55
CA GLY A 282 -7.51 -21.02 -3.71
C GLY A 282 -5.99 -20.84 -3.81
N VAL A 283 -5.51 -20.70 -5.04
CA VAL A 283 -4.16 -20.25 -5.37
C VAL A 283 -4.32 -18.94 -6.12
N SER A 284 -3.57 -17.92 -5.69
CA SER A 284 -3.45 -16.65 -6.38
C SER A 284 -2.00 -16.41 -6.79
N THR A 285 -1.78 -15.49 -7.71
CA THR A 285 -0.45 -15.04 -8.12
C THR A 285 -0.35 -13.55 -7.85
N ALA A 286 0.80 -13.09 -7.36
CA ALA A 286 1.12 -11.67 -7.17
C ALA A 286 2.15 -11.22 -8.20
N VAL A 287 2.29 -9.89 -8.41
CA VAL A 287 3.36 -9.29 -9.23
C VAL A 287 3.39 -9.89 -10.65
N SER A 288 2.28 -9.74 -11.38
CA SER A 288 2.12 -10.26 -12.76
C SER A 288 2.50 -11.75 -12.95
N GLY A 289 2.35 -12.59 -11.91
CA GLY A 289 2.70 -14.01 -11.99
C GLY A 289 4.12 -14.35 -11.52
N ARG A 290 4.94 -13.36 -11.15
CA ARG A 290 6.32 -13.56 -10.65
C ARG A 290 6.35 -14.32 -9.34
N TYR A 291 5.37 -14.09 -8.45
CA TYR A 291 5.28 -14.79 -7.17
C TYR A 291 3.98 -15.59 -7.06
N GLY A 292 4.11 -16.83 -6.59
CA GLY A 292 2.97 -17.64 -6.18
C GLY A 292 2.53 -17.28 -4.76
N ALA A 293 1.24 -16.97 -4.59
CA ALA A 293 0.60 -16.75 -3.30
C ALA A 293 -0.55 -17.74 -3.11
N ALA A 294 -0.32 -18.81 -2.34
CA ALA A 294 -1.37 -19.75 -2.02
C ALA A 294 -2.04 -19.36 -0.70
N TRP A 295 -3.37 -19.38 -0.68
CA TRP A 295 -4.16 -19.15 0.52
C TRP A 295 -4.75 -20.47 1.00
N LYS A 296 -4.70 -20.70 2.31
CA LYS A 296 -5.42 -21.81 2.92
C LYS A 296 -6.31 -21.28 4.03
N ARG A 297 -7.57 -21.71 4.02
CA ARG A 297 -8.53 -21.36 5.06
C ARG A 297 -8.40 -22.34 6.21
N GLU A 298 -8.25 -21.81 7.39
CA GLU A 298 -8.19 -22.56 8.63
C GLU A 298 -9.48 -22.36 9.43
N GLN A 299 -9.99 -23.46 9.99
CA GLN A 299 -10.95 -23.43 11.08
C GLN A 299 -10.39 -24.25 12.23
N ILE A 300 -10.13 -23.57 13.34
CA ILE A 300 -9.75 -24.18 14.60
C ILE A 300 -11.00 -24.27 15.47
N ARG A 301 -11.42 -25.49 15.77
CA ARG A 301 -12.49 -25.76 16.74
C ARG A 301 -11.85 -26.10 18.08
N ASN A 302 -11.69 -25.10 18.95
CA ASN A 302 -11.21 -25.30 20.31
C ASN A 302 -12.33 -25.07 21.33
N GLY A 303 -12.64 -26.08 22.14
CA GLY A 303 -13.60 -26.00 23.24
C GLY A 303 -13.10 -25.16 24.43
N LEU A 304 -12.90 -23.86 24.24
CA LEU A 304 -12.52 -22.92 25.30
C LEU A 304 -13.77 -22.27 25.92
N ASN A 305 -13.89 -22.32 27.26
CA ASN A 305 -14.96 -21.72 28.05
C ASN A 305 -14.47 -20.44 28.76
N PRO A 306 -14.89 -19.23 28.34
CA PRO A 306 -14.41 -17.98 28.94
C PRO A 306 -14.99 -17.71 30.35
N SER A 307 -14.18 -17.09 31.22
CA SER A 307 -14.57 -16.71 32.58
C SER A 307 -15.38 -15.41 32.61
N ARG A 308 -15.14 -14.50 31.66
CA ARG A 308 -15.90 -13.24 31.48
C ARG A 308 -16.08 -12.97 29.98
N VAL A 309 -17.20 -12.37 29.60
CA VAL A 309 -17.42 -11.84 28.25
C VAL A 309 -17.87 -10.39 28.42
N PHE A 310 -17.25 -9.49 27.68
CA PHE A 310 -17.48 -8.06 27.79
C PHE A 310 -17.55 -7.42 26.41
N LEU A 311 -18.22 -6.29 26.32
CA LEU A 311 -18.21 -5.46 25.13
C LEU A 311 -17.14 -4.38 25.29
N VAL A 312 -16.32 -4.21 24.26
CA VAL A 312 -15.36 -3.12 24.14
C VAL A 312 -15.95 -2.09 23.21
N GLN A 313 -16.29 -0.92 23.75
CA GLN A 313 -16.66 0.23 22.94
C GLN A 313 -15.39 0.97 22.52
N VAL A 314 -15.21 1.16 21.21
CA VAL A 314 -14.12 2.02 20.70
C VAL A 314 -14.69 3.42 20.55
N GLY A 315 -14.35 4.32 21.47
CA GLY A 315 -14.80 5.71 21.41
C GLY A 315 -14.17 6.61 22.47
N THR A 316 -13.60 7.72 22.00
CA THR A 316 -12.84 8.80 22.67
C THR A 316 -11.43 8.47 23.16
N VAL A 317 -10.50 9.33 22.78
CA VAL A 317 -9.11 9.39 23.23
C VAL A 317 -9.00 10.34 24.43
N ASP A 318 -8.14 10.03 25.41
CA ASP A 318 -7.85 10.93 26.53
C ASP A 318 -7.04 12.16 26.08
N ARG A 319 -6.74 13.11 26.99
CA ARG A 319 -5.99 14.35 26.68
C ARG A 319 -4.54 14.13 26.20
N ILE A 320 -4.08 12.88 26.11
CA ILE A 320 -2.78 12.47 25.57
C ILE A 320 -2.93 11.32 24.56
N ASP A 321 -4.04 11.31 23.82
CA ASP A 321 -4.33 10.41 22.69
C ASP A 321 -4.30 8.91 23.01
N ARG A 322 -4.60 8.51 24.25
CA ARG A 322 -4.80 7.09 24.59
C ARG A 322 -6.26 6.71 24.44
N GLN A 323 -6.53 5.61 23.72
CA GLN A 323 -7.89 5.07 23.59
C GLN A 323 -8.50 4.83 24.98
N ILE A 324 -9.66 5.45 25.23
CA ILE A 324 -10.46 5.16 26.41
C ILE A 324 -11.21 3.86 26.12
N VAL A 325 -10.67 2.74 26.61
CA VAL A 325 -11.33 1.44 26.53
C VAL A 325 -12.43 1.41 27.57
N VAL A 326 -13.69 1.59 27.14
CA VAL A 326 -14.86 1.37 28.01
C VAL A 326 -15.27 -0.09 27.87
N GLU A 327 -14.93 -0.88 28.89
CA GLU A 327 -15.41 -2.25 29.04
C GLU A 327 -16.77 -2.25 29.73
N THR A 328 -17.79 -2.76 29.05
CA THR A 328 -19.09 -3.02 29.69
C THR A 328 -19.23 -4.51 29.92
N ASP A 329 -19.31 -4.90 31.19
CA ASP A 329 -19.62 -6.27 31.57
C ASP A 329 -21.01 -6.63 31.08
N ILE A 330 -21.12 -7.79 30.43
CA ILE A 330 -22.41 -8.38 30.14
C ILE A 330 -22.92 -8.98 31.47
N PRO A 331 -23.98 -8.42 32.09
CA PRO A 331 -24.39 -8.86 33.42
C PRO A 331 -24.83 -10.32 33.38
N ARG A 332 -24.30 -11.16 34.29
CA ARG A 332 -24.98 -12.41 34.68
C ARG A 332 -25.95 -12.07 35.82
N PRO A 333 -27.18 -12.61 35.98
CA PRO A 333 -27.86 -13.69 35.22
C PRO A 333 -29.38 -13.45 34.95
N MET A 334 -30.03 -14.27 34.09
CA MET A 334 -31.39 -14.83 34.33
C MET A 334 -31.75 -15.88 33.28
N GLN A 335 -31.87 -17.13 33.74
CA GLN A 335 -32.41 -18.36 33.10
C GLN A 335 -32.04 -18.66 31.62
N PRO A 336 -31.41 -19.82 31.35
CA PRO A 336 -31.06 -20.24 29.98
C PRO A 336 -32.32 -20.43 29.11
N VAL A 337 -32.27 -19.96 27.85
CA VAL A 337 -33.40 -20.00 26.90
C VAL A 337 -33.71 -21.44 26.43
N SER A 338 -32.76 -22.37 26.55
CA SER A 338 -33.05 -23.82 26.62
C SER A 338 -31.87 -24.59 27.22
N ALA A 339 -32.16 -25.72 27.87
CA ALA A 339 -31.16 -26.69 28.31
C ALA A 339 -31.17 -27.87 27.32
N ILE A 340 -30.22 -27.88 26.40
CA ILE A 340 -29.82 -29.08 25.66
C ILE A 340 -28.53 -29.56 26.32
N ALA A 341 -28.45 -30.86 26.59
CA ALA A 341 -27.43 -31.53 27.39
C ALA A 341 -26.07 -30.79 27.43
N ASN A 342 -25.74 -30.32 28.63
CA ASN A 342 -24.48 -29.70 29.06
C ASN A 342 -24.22 -28.21 28.73
N TYR A 343 -25.17 -27.45 28.17
CA TYR A 343 -24.91 -26.03 27.81
C TYR A 343 -26.02 -25.05 28.16
N SER A 344 -25.65 -23.78 28.37
CA SER A 344 -26.56 -22.64 28.58
C SER A 344 -26.41 -21.64 27.43
N ILE A 345 -27.52 -21.24 26.81
CA ILE A 345 -27.57 -20.30 25.68
C ILE A 345 -28.04 -18.92 26.16
N TRP A 346 -27.39 -17.85 25.69
CA TRP A 346 -27.70 -16.45 26.04
C TRP A 346 -27.75 -15.56 24.79
N SER A 347 -28.61 -14.54 24.79
CA SER A 347 -28.72 -13.51 23.74
C SER A 347 -28.78 -12.11 24.36
N ILE A 348 -28.18 -11.11 23.71
CA ILE A 348 -28.26 -9.70 24.10
C ILE A 348 -28.76 -8.85 22.93
N GLU A 349 -29.63 -7.90 23.20
CA GLU A 349 -30.17 -6.94 22.23
C GLU A 349 -29.54 -5.58 22.54
N LEU A 350 -28.82 -5.01 21.56
CA LEU A 350 -28.13 -3.73 21.71
C LEU A 350 -29.02 -2.62 21.13
N THR A 351 -29.21 -1.54 21.89
CA THR A 351 -30.16 -0.47 21.58
C THR A 351 -29.51 0.84 21.08
N ASN A 352 -28.19 0.84 20.81
CA ASN A 352 -27.45 2.02 20.35
C ASN A 352 -26.57 1.76 19.11
N GLU A 353 -26.29 2.82 18.34
CA GLU A 353 -25.63 2.78 17.01
C GLU A 353 -24.09 2.72 17.04
N ASN A 354 -23.45 2.55 18.21
CA ASN A 354 -21.99 2.54 18.30
C ASN A 354 -21.36 1.22 17.84
N SER A 355 -20.13 1.26 17.34
CA SER A 355 -19.34 0.06 17.01
C SER A 355 -18.74 -0.57 18.26
N TYR A 356 -19.05 -1.85 18.52
CA TYR A 356 -18.52 -2.63 19.63
C TYR A 356 -17.77 -3.85 19.14
N PHE A 357 -16.69 -4.21 19.84
CA PHE A 357 -16.02 -5.50 19.69
C PHE A 357 -16.37 -6.40 20.86
N ILE A 358 -16.47 -7.70 20.60
CA ILE A 358 -16.65 -8.70 21.65
C ILE A 358 -15.27 -9.03 22.21
N GLY A 359 -15.11 -8.81 23.51
CA GLY A 359 -13.97 -9.24 24.28
C GLY A 359 -14.32 -10.43 25.17
N ALA A 360 -13.33 -11.28 25.43
CA ALA A 360 -13.46 -12.37 26.39
C ALA A 360 -12.29 -12.36 27.35
N GLU A 361 -12.56 -12.66 28.62
CA GLU A 361 -11.56 -12.95 29.62
C GLU A 361 -11.54 -14.46 29.85
N VAL A 362 -10.34 -15.03 29.83
CA VAL A 362 -10.10 -16.44 30.16
C VAL A 362 -9.02 -16.43 31.23
N ASP A 363 -9.36 -16.92 32.43
CA ASP A 363 -8.44 -17.00 33.58
C ASP A 363 -7.67 -15.71 33.91
N GLY A 364 -8.34 -14.55 33.77
CA GLY A 364 -7.78 -13.23 34.11
C GLY A 364 -7.10 -12.50 32.94
N VAL A 365 -7.03 -13.12 31.75
CA VAL A 365 -6.42 -12.52 30.55
C VAL A 365 -7.49 -12.13 29.53
N LYS A 366 -7.41 -10.89 29.03
CA LYS A 366 -8.39 -10.29 28.11
C LYS A 366 -7.98 -10.45 26.64
N PHE A 367 -8.93 -10.82 25.79
CA PHE A 367 -8.79 -10.93 24.34
C PHE A 367 -9.83 -10.04 23.65
N SER A 368 -9.43 -9.31 22.60
CA SER A 368 -10.33 -8.52 21.75
C SER A 368 -9.91 -8.60 20.28
N GLY A 369 -10.87 -8.70 19.36
CA GLY A 369 -10.62 -8.99 17.94
C GLY A 369 -10.22 -7.79 17.09
N ASN A 370 -9.12 -7.10 17.39
CA ASN A 370 -8.61 -6.03 16.52
C ASN A 370 -7.11 -6.20 16.22
N ASP A 371 -6.79 -7.09 15.27
CA ASP A 371 -5.50 -7.18 14.59
C ASP A 371 -5.75 -7.25 13.06
N ASP A 372 -6.49 -6.27 12.54
CA ASP A 372 -6.66 -6.09 11.09
C ASP A 372 -5.44 -5.37 10.51
N HIS A 373 -4.42 -6.14 10.13
CA HIS A 373 -3.41 -5.69 9.18
C HIS A 373 -3.86 -6.03 7.76
N GLY A 374 -4.71 -5.17 7.20
CA GLY A 374 -5.06 -5.22 5.79
C GLY A 374 -3.82 -4.98 4.94
N ALA A 375 -3.35 -6.00 4.22
CA ALA A 375 -2.68 -5.73 2.96
C ALA A 375 -3.79 -5.31 2.02
N ALA A 376 -3.80 -4.05 1.59
CA ALA A 376 -4.67 -3.63 0.50
C ALA A 376 -4.40 -4.56 -0.70
N ALA A 377 -5.35 -5.42 -1.01
CA ALA A 377 -5.35 -6.15 -2.27
C ALA A 377 -5.64 -5.11 -3.36
N LEU A 378 -4.59 -4.41 -3.79
CA LEU A 378 -4.64 -3.69 -5.06
C LEU A 378 -4.84 -4.77 -6.12
N GLY A 379 -6.01 -4.72 -6.78
CA GLY A 379 -6.32 -5.63 -7.88
C GLY A 379 -5.29 -5.52 -9.01
N PRO A 380 -5.35 -6.41 -10.02
CA PRO A 380 -4.59 -6.20 -11.25
C PRO A 380 -4.83 -4.79 -11.78
N CYS A 381 -3.84 -4.18 -12.43
CA CYS A 381 -3.94 -2.85 -13.04
C CYS A 381 -5.08 -2.91 -14.08
N THR A 382 -6.30 -2.54 -13.68
CA THR A 382 -7.49 -2.52 -14.55
C THR A 382 -7.73 -1.10 -15.00
N ALA A 383 -7.96 -0.96 -16.32
CA ALA A 383 -8.31 0.29 -16.99
C ALA A 383 -9.55 0.97 -16.40
#